data_AF-A0A935QEG3-F1
#
_entry.id   AF-A0A935QEG3-F1
#
_cell.length_a   1.000
_cell.length_b   1.000
_cell.length_c   1.000
_cell.angle_alpha   90.00
_cell.angle_beta   90.00
_cell.angle_gamma   90.00
#
_symmetry.space_group_name_H-M   'P 1'
#
loop_
_entity.id
_entity.type
_entity.pdbx_description
1 polymer ?
#
loop_
_entity_poly.entity_id
_entity_poly.type
_entity_poly.pdbx_seq_one_letter_code
_entity_poly.pdbx_strand_id
1 'polypeptide(L)'
;MTAALPVSVTPNPGESIESWLEHLADANGLTTAQLLAATGRGRAGNRYLTLAPSPETITRLADLARVDERDVYAATLAAFDGTALDLTGLDPADRHSYRQVAARGWAPAHGTQICPTCLADDDAWRSAWRLLIVTTCTQHQSLLVARCPSCRRPFRDQRHSHLRRVGAATVCGNPLGAGPTKQCQHNLTTILTTPAQGRSRPSETRRYRPCRTGGCRPRTGR
;
A
#
# COMPACT_ATOMS: atom_id res chain seq x y z
N MET A 1 14.07 5.96 27.16
CA MET A 1 12.67 6.41 27.15
C MET A 1 12.53 7.45 26.05
N THR A 2 11.71 7.19 25.03
CA THR A 2 11.40 8.19 24.00
C THR A 2 10.22 8.98 24.54
N ALA A 3 10.36 10.30 24.71
CA ALA A 3 9.26 11.13 25.19
C ALA A 3 8.11 11.09 24.16
N ALA A 4 6.87 11.05 24.64
CA ALA A 4 5.69 11.13 23.79
C ALA A 4 5.65 12.45 23.01
N LEU A 5 5.04 12.43 21.83
CA LEU A 5 4.89 13.63 21.02
C LEU A 5 3.85 14.59 21.62
N PRO A 6 4.07 15.92 21.51
CA PRO A 6 3.12 16.91 22.01
C PRO A 6 1.72 16.76 21.42
N VAL A 7 1.62 16.58 20.10
CA VAL A 7 0.36 16.41 19.38
C VAL A 7 0.17 14.92 19.06
N SER A 8 -1.01 14.41 19.44
CA SER A 8 -1.45 13.06 19.12
C SER A 8 -2.35 13.10 17.88
N VAL A 9 -2.15 12.13 16.99
CA VAL A 9 -3.00 11.91 15.81
C VAL A 9 -3.34 10.43 15.79
N THR A 10 -4.62 10.09 15.82
CA THR A 10 -5.08 8.70 15.70
C THR A 10 -5.17 8.32 14.22
N PRO A 11 -4.71 7.12 13.80
CA PRO A 11 -4.89 6.66 12.43
C PRO A 11 -6.37 6.65 12.03
N ASN A 12 -6.70 7.17 10.86
CA ASN A 12 -8.06 7.04 10.34
C ASN A 12 -8.37 5.56 10.02
N PRO A 13 -9.64 5.11 10.12
CA PRO A 13 -9.99 3.73 9.76
C PRO A 13 -9.55 3.37 8.35
N GLY A 14 -8.70 2.36 8.20
CA GLY A 14 -8.16 1.89 6.92
C GLY A 14 -7.05 2.77 6.31
N GLU A 15 -6.60 3.82 7.01
CA GLU A 15 -5.41 4.57 6.65
C GLU A 15 -4.16 3.68 6.73
N SER A 16 -3.22 3.91 5.83
CA SER A 16 -1.92 3.23 5.85
C SER A 16 -0.99 3.84 6.90
N ILE A 17 -0.17 2.99 7.52
CA ILE A 17 0.79 3.41 8.53
C ILE A 17 1.71 4.53 8.04
N GLU A 18 2.08 4.57 6.76
CA GLU A 18 2.93 5.67 6.25
C GLU A 18 2.18 6.99 6.09
N SER A 19 0.90 6.95 5.70
CA SER A 19 0.05 8.14 5.67
C SER A 19 -0.11 8.71 7.07
N TRP A 20 -0.46 7.85 8.02
CA TRP A 20 -0.63 8.24 9.41
C TRP A 20 0.67 8.81 10.01
N LEU A 21 1.82 8.18 9.79
CA LEU A 21 3.10 8.69 10.28
C LEU A 21 3.51 10.00 9.61
N GLU A 22 3.15 10.21 8.35
CA GLU A 22 3.32 11.52 7.68
C GLU A 22 2.45 12.60 8.33
N HIS A 23 1.19 12.30 8.64
CA HIS A 23 0.28 13.20 9.39
C HIS A 23 0.81 13.51 10.79
N LEU A 24 1.29 12.48 11.50
CA LEU A 24 1.84 12.62 12.84
C LEU A 24 3.12 13.48 12.84
N ALA A 25 3.98 13.33 11.83
CA ALA A 25 5.18 14.15 11.66
C ALA A 25 4.81 15.63 11.45
N ASP A 26 3.92 15.89 10.49
CA ASP A 26 3.50 17.24 10.13
C ASP A 26 2.80 17.95 11.30
N ALA A 27 1.92 17.25 12.03
CA ALA A 27 1.23 17.77 13.21
C ALA A 27 2.17 18.16 14.36
N ASN A 28 3.39 17.59 14.39
CA ASN A 28 4.40 17.88 15.39
C ASN A 28 5.57 18.74 14.85
N GLY A 29 5.46 19.27 13.62
CA GLY A 29 6.51 20.07 13.00
C GLY A 29 7.81 19.30 12.75
N LEU A 30 7.73 17.97 12.64
CA LEU A 30 8.87 17.09 12.40
C LEU A 30 8.97 16.76 10.92
N THR A 31 10.19 16.62 10.42
CA THR A 31 10.40 15.93 9.14
C THR A 31 10.13 14.43 9.31
N THR A 32 9.69 13.78 8.23
CA THR A 32 9.48 12.32 8.23
C THR A 32 10.75 11.53 8.56
N ALA A 33 11.93 12.06 8.24
CA ALA A 33 13.21 11.48 8.63
C ALA A 33 13.47 11.57 10.15
N GLN A 34 13.15 12.70 10.78
CA GLN A 34 13.26 12.86 12.24
C GLN A 34 12.32 11.91 12.97
N LEU A 35 11.07 11.77 12.50
CA LEU A 35 10.10 10.84 13.08
C LEU A 35 10.58 9.37 12.95
N LEU A 36 11.07 8.97 11.76
CA LEU A 36 11.62 7.63 11.56
C LEU A 36 12.84 7.33 12.44
N ALA A 37 13.70 8.33 12.66
CA ALA A 37 14.86 8.19 13.54
C ALA A 37 14.46 8.03 15.02
N ALA A 38 13.39 8.68 15.45
CA ALA A 38 12.86 8.53 16.81
C ALA A 38 12.24 7.14 17.05
N THR A 39 11.75 6.49 16.00
CA THR A 39 10.97 5.24 16.06
C THR A 39 11.79 3.99 15.73
N GLY A 40 12.83 4.10 14.90
CA GLY A 40 13.63 2.99 14.37
C GLY A 40 14.63 2.33 15.33
N ARG A 41 14.41 2.39 16.65
CA ARG A 41 15.27 1.71 17.65
C ARG A 41 14.92 0.20 17.69
N GLY A 42 15.85 -0.68 18.05
CA GLY A 42 15.57 -2.13 18.17
C GLY A 42 15.96 -2.99 16.95
N ARG A 43 15.84 -4.32 17.11
CA ARG A 43 16.49 -5.32 16.23
C ARG A 43 15.90 -5.40 14.83
N ALA A 44 14.58 -5.29 14.71
CA ALA A 44 13.88 -5.25 13.42
C ALA A 44 13.94 -3.86 12.75
N GLY A 45 14.09 -2.81 13.57
CA GLY A 45 13.98 -1.41 13.14
C GLY A 45 12.69 -1.17 12.38
N ASN A 46 12.78 -0.38 11.30
CA ASN A 46 11.63 -0.04 10.46
C ASN A 46 11.47 -0.96 9.23
N ARG A 47 12.26 -2.05 9.10
CA ARG A 47 12.32 -2.86 7.87
C ARG A 47 10.96 -3.32 7.36
N TYR A 48 10.10 -3.76 8.27
CA TYR A 48 8.77 -4.27 7.96
C TYR A 48 7.66 -3.32 8.40
N LEU A 49 7.97 -2.01 8.56
CA LEU A 49 7.03 -1.00 9.06
C LEU A 49 5.69 -1.02 8.31
N THR A 50 5.74 -1.07 6.97
CA THR A 50 4.52 -1.13 6.15
C THR A 50 3.82 -2.49 6.22
N LEU A 51 4.60 -3.57 6.26
CA LEU A 51 4.09 -4.93 6.12
C LEU A 51 3.54 -5.47 7.45
N ALA A 52 4.46 -5.73 8.38
CA ALA A 52 4.18 -6.29 9.70
C ALA A 52 5.31 -5.85 10.63
N PRO A 53 5.19 -4.66 11.26
CA PRO A 53 6.13 -4.23 12.28
C PRO A 53 6.22 -5.27 13.41
N SER A 54 7.36 -5.34 14.10
CA SER A 54 7.43 -6.13 15.32
C SER A 54 6.47 -5.57 16.38
N PRO A 55 5.99 -6.39 17.32
CA PRO A 55 5.17 -5.91 18.44
C PRO A 55 5.84 -4.75 19.20
N GLU A 56 7.17 -4.83 19.42
CA GLU A 56 7.95 -3.75 20.03
C GLU A 56 7.84 -2.42 19.26
N THR A 57 7.85 -2.47 17.92
CA THR A 57 7.68 -1.28 17.10
C THR A 57 6.25 -0.74 17.20
N ILE A 58 5.24 -1.61 17.25
CA ILE A 58 3.84 -1.21 17.42
C ILE A 58 3.65 -0.50 18.76
N THR A 59 4.04 -1.13 19.87
CA THR A 59 3.98 -0.53 21.22
C THR A 59 4.68 0.82 21.25
N ARG A 60 5.89 0.92 20.68
CA ARG A 60 6.61 2.19 20.67
C ARG A 60 5.90 3.29 19.88
N LEU A 61 5.32 2.95 18.73
CA LEU A 61 4.57 3.91 17.92
C LEU A 61 3.30 4.35 18.65
N ALA A 62 2.60 3.41 19.29
CA ALA A 62 1.43 3.67 20.11
C ALA A 62 1.77 4.59 21.29
N ASP A 63 2.83 4.31 22.04
CA ASP A 63 3.32 5.14 23.14
C ASP A 63 3.73 6.55 22.67
N LEU A 64 4.47 6.63 21.55
CA LEU A 64 4.96 7.89 21.00
C LEU A 64 3.80 8.81 20.59
N ALA A 65 2.77 8.24 19.97
CA ALA A 65 1.60 8.97 19.49
C ALA A 65 0.46 9.05 20.53
N ARG A 66 0.55 8.32 21.65
CA ARG A 66 -0.50 8.17 22.67
C ARG A 66 -1.83 7.65 22.08
N VAL A 67 -1.75 6.58 21.30
CA VAL A 67 -2.90 5.90 20.65
C VAL A 67 -2.94 4.42 21.03
N ASP A 68 -4.02 3.72 20.69
CA ASP A 68 -4.12 2.28 20.95
C ASP A 68 -3.24 1.48 19.97
N GLU A 69 -2.57 0.43 20.46
CA GLU A 69 -1.77 -0.47 19.62
C GLU A 69 -2.59 -1.12 18.49
N ARG A 70 -3.89 -1.33 18.71
CA ARG A 70 -4.81 -1.88 17.72
C ARG A 70 -4.99 -0.96 16.52
N ASP A 71 -5.02 0.35 16.74
CA ASP A 71 -5.15 1.33 15.65
C ASP A 71 -3.87 1.35 14.81
N VAL A 72 -2.71 1.27 15.47
CA VAL A 72 -1.41 1.16 14.80
C VAL A 72 -1.33 -0.13 13.99
N TYR A 73 -1.75 -1.26 14.56
CA TYR A 73 -1.78 -2.55 13.87
C TYR A 73 -2.71 -2.52 12.65
N ALA A 74 -3.91 -1.96 12.81
CA ALA A 74 -4.91 -1.82 11.73
C ALA A 74 -4.43 -0.97 10.55
N ALA A 75 -3.46 -0.07 10.78
CA ALA A 75 -2.84 0.73 9.73
C ALA A 75 -1.79 -0.03 8.90
N THR A 76 -1.37 -1.22 9.34
CA THR A 76 -0.36 -2.05 8.65
C THR A 76 -1.00 -3.05 7.70
N LEU A 77 -0.19 -3.70 6.85
CA LEU A 77 -0.70 -4.79 6.03
C LEU A 77 -0.94 -6.08 6.80
N ALA A 78 -0.40 -6.23 8.01
CA ALA A 78 -0.65 -7.39 8.87
C ALA A 78 -2.13 -7.52 9.24
N ALA A 79 -2.90 -6.43 9.21
CA ALA A 79 -4.35 -6.46 9.38
C ALA A 79 -5.08 -7.30 8.31
N PHE A 80 -4.43 -7.61 7.19
CA PHE A 80 -4.95 -8.46 6.12
C PHE A 80 -4.40 -9.89 6.15
N ASP A 81 -3.63 -10.26 7.18
CA ASP A 81 -3.16 -11.62 7.36
C ASP A 81 -4.34 -12.59 7.59
N GLY A 82 -4.29 -13.76 6.96
CA GLY A 82 -5.37 -14.75 6.95
C GLY A 82 -6.58 -14.39 6.07
N THR A 83 -6.60 -13.23 5.40
CA THR A 83 -7.67 -12.83 4.48
C THR A 83 -7.15 -12.60 3.07
N ALA A 84 -6.34 -11.56 2.86
CA ALA A 84 -5.75 -11.22 1.57
C ALA A 84 -4.25 -11.52 1.50
N LEU A 85 -3.60 -11.70 2.65
CA LEU A 85 -2.18 -12.03 2.79
C LEU A 85 -2.03 -13.28 3.68
N ASP A 86 -0.90 -13.96 3.54
CA ASP A 86 -0.55 -15.12 4.39
C ASP A 86 0.85 -14.93 4.99
N LEU A 87 0.93 -14.19 6.09
CA LEU A 87 2.20 -13.85 6.73
C LEU A 87 2.78 -15.02 7.56
N THR A 88 2.23 -16.24 7.46
CA THR A 88 2.68 -17.40 8.22
C THR A 88 4.19 -17.63 8.08
N GLY A 89 4.90 -17.62 9.21
CA GLY A 89 6.36 -17.81 9.26
C GLY A 89 7.16 -16.52 9.09
N LEU A 90 6.53 -15.36 8.95
CA LEU A 90 7.22 -14.08 9.03
C LEU A 90 7.68 -13.81 10.47
N ASP A 91 8.98 -13.61 10.64
CA ASP A 91 9.56 -13.07 11.86
C ASP A 91 10.22 -11.73 11.53
N PRO A 92 9.66 -10.59 11.98
CA PRO A 92 10.24 -9.28 11.75
C PRO A 92 11.69 -9.12 12.26
N ALA A 93 12.12 -9.93 13.23
CA ALA A 93 13.48 -9.93 13.76
C ALA A 93 14.46 -10.77 12.91
N ASP A 94 13.97 -11.74 12.12
CA ASP A 94 14.78 -12.51 11.17
C ASP A 94 14.62 -12.01 9.74
N ARG A 95 15.71 -11.51 9.16
CA ARG A 95 15.76 -11.04 7.76
C ARG A 95 15.46 -12.11 6.72
N HIS A 96 15.63 -13.40 7.05
CA HIS A 96 15.48 -14.50 6.10
C HIS A 96 14.04 -15.01 6.03
N SER A 97 13.27 -14.85 7.11
CA SER A 97 11.85 -15.23 7.19
C SER A 97 11.03 -14.63 6.04
N TYR A 98 11.29 -13.36 5.68
CA TYR A 98 10.58 -12.68 4.59
C TYR A 98 10.74 -13.36 3.23
N ARG A 99 11.87 -14.02 2.95
CA ARG A 99 12.05 -14.71 1.66
C ARG A 99 11.03 -15.83 1.45
N GLN A 100 10.68 -16.53 2.53
CA GLN A 100 9.70 -17.61 2.49
C GLN A 100 8.30 -17.09 2.20
N VAL A 101 7.97 -15.93 2.79
CA VAL A 101 6.70 -15.23 2.58
C VAL A 101 6.62 -14.68 1.16
N ALA A 102 7.67 -13.99 0.70
CA ALA A 102 7.75 -13.41 -0.65
C ALA A 102 7.66 -14.45 -1.77
N ALA A 103 8.22 -15.65 -1.55
CA ALA A 103 8.18 -16.74 -2.53
C ALA A 103 6.76 -17.22 -2.86
N ARG A 104 5.75 -16.90 -2.04
CA ARG A 104 4.35 -17.27 -2.26
C ARG A 104 3.63 -16.39 -3.31
N GLY A 105 4.29 -15.34 -3.81
CA GLY A 105 3.84 -14.59 -5.00
C GLY A 105 2.77 -13.53 -4.77
N TRP A 106 2.22 -13.41 -3.56
CA TRP A 106 1.23 -12.38 -3.20
C TRP A 106 1.83 -11.23 -2.39
N ALA A 107 3.11 -11.30 -2.00
CA ALA A 107 3.75 -10.24 -1.24
C ALA A 107 3.63 -8.91 -2.01
N PRO A 108 3.13 -7.84 -1.36
CA PRO A 108 2.89 -6.57 -2.01
C PRO A 108 4.13 -6.12 -2.79
N ALA A 109 3.94 -5.84 -4.08
CA ALA A 109 4.99 -5.20 -4.86
C ALA A 109 5.33 -3.84 -4.25
N HIS A 110 6.54 -3.35 -4.51
CA HIS A 110 6.87 -1.99 -4.11
C HIS A 110 5.87 -0.99 -4.69
N GLY A 111 5.53 0.01 -3.89
CA GLY A 111 4.60 1.07 -4.24
C GLY A 111 3.19 0.87 -3.68
N THR A 112 2.27 1.69 -4.18
CA THR A 112 0.84 1.67 -3.82
C THR A 112 0.03 2.29 -4.95
N GLN A 113 -1.28 2.13 -4.87
CA GLN A 113 -2.23 2.82 -5.73
C GLN A 113 -2.96 3.93 -4.95
N ILE A 114 -3.71 4.78 -5.65
CA ILE A 114 -4.52 5.84 -5.06
C ILE A 114 -5.89 5.96 -5.72
N CYS A 115 -6.86 6.44 -4.94
CA CYS A 115 -8.04 7.12 -5.45
C CYS A 115 -7.86 8.64 -5.24
N PRO A 116 -7.78 9.44 -6.32
CA PRO A 116 -7.70 10.90 -6.26
C PRO A 116 -8.84 11.55 -5.47
N THR A 117 -10.05 11.00 -5.57
CA THR A 117 -11.22 11.52 -4.85
C THR A 117 -11.15 11.22 -3.35
N CYS A 118 -10.80 9.99 -2.94
CA CYS A 118 -10.54 9.72 -1.52
C CYS A 118 -9.48 10.69 -0.95
N LEU A 119 -8.35 10.86 -1.64
CA LEU A 119 -7.31 11.79 -1.19
C LEU A 119 -7.81 13.24 -1.08
N ALA A 120 -8.78 13.65 -1.91
CA ALA A 120 -9.39 14.97 -1.79
C ALA A 120 -10.32 15.08 -0.57
N ASP A 121 -10.96 13.98 -0.19
CA ASP A 121 -11.94 13.91 0.89
C ASP A 121 -11.26 13.80 2.28
N ASP A 122 -10.16 13.03 2.38
CA ASP A 122 -9.56 12.63 3.67
C ASP A 122 -8.04 12.86 3.81
N ASP A 123 -7.34 13.30 2.75
CA ASP A 123 -5.87 13.44 2.69
C ASP A 123 -5.10 12.15 3.06
N ALA A 124 -5.75 10.99 3.04
CA ALA A 124 -5.21 9.76 3.60
C ALA A 124 -5.02 8.65 2.56
N TRP A 125 -3.85 8.02 2.60
CA TRP A 125 -3.58 6.84 1.77
C TRP A 125 -4.11 5.60 2.47
N ARG A 126 -4.80 4.71 1.74
CA ARG A 126 -5.38 3.49 2.33
C ARG A 126 -4.39 2.33 2.35
N SER A 127 -4.38 1.54 3.42
CA SER A 127 -3.54 0.34 3.55
C SER A 127 -3.88 -0.70 2.48
N ALA A 128 -5.18 -0.89 2.21
CA ALA A 128 -5.68 -1.84 1.21
C ALA A 128 -5.19 -1.56 -0.23
N TRP A 129 -4.82 -0.32 -0.57
CA TRP A 129 -4.35 0.04 -1.92
C TRP A 129 -2.97 -0.53 -2.30
N ARG A 130 -2.32 -1.23 -1.37
CA ARG A 130 -1.11 -2.01 -1.63
C ARG A 130 -1.38 -3.46 -2.01
N LEU A 131 -2.58 -3.95 -1.77
CA LEU A 131 -2.95 -5.32 -2.08
C LEU A 131 -3.15 -5.45 -3.59
N LEU A 132 -2.46 -6.41 -4.21
CA LEU A 132 -2.50 -6.63 -5.67
C LEU A 132 -3.93 -6.92 -6.19
N ILE A 133 -4.79 -7.45 -5.33
CA ILE A 133 -6.20 -7.76 -5.65
C ILE A 133 -7.10 -6.51 -5.64
N VAL A 134 -6.68 -5.43 -5.00
CA VAL A 134 -7.46 -4.19 -4.88
C VAL A 134 -7.12 -3.27 -6.04
N THR A 135 -7.94 -3.31 -7.09
CA THR A 135 -7.72 -2.52 -8.32
C THR A 135 -8.71 -1.37 -8.49
N THR A 136 -9.77 -1.35 -7.69
CA THR A 136 -10.86 -0.37 -7.73
C THR A 136 -11.09 0.28 -6.37
N CYS A 137 -11.41 1.56 -6.37
CA CYS A 137 -11.97 2.22 -5.19
C CYS A 137 -13.43 1.79 -5.04
N THR A 138 -13.78 1.22 -3.89
CA THR A 138 -15.17 0.80 -3.59
C THR A 138 -16.07 1.98 -3.22
N GLN A 139 -15.50 3.08 -2.71
CA GLN A 139 -16.24 4.29 -2.35
C GLN A 139 -16.63 5.10 -3.59
N HIS A 140 -15.67 5.40 -4.48
CA HIS A 140 -15.90 6.23 -5.67
C HIS A 140 -16.04 5.43 -6.98
N GLN A 141 -16.04 4.09 -6.90
CA GLN A 141 -16.27 3.19 -8.03
C GLN A 141 -15.40 3.50 -9.25
N SER A 142 -14.10 3.75 -9.02
CA SER A 142 -13.13 4.12 -10.05
C SER A 142 -11.90 3.20 -10.00
N LEU A 143 -11.22 3.04 -11.14
CA LEU A 143 -9.95 2.33 -11.20
C LEU A 143 -8.89 3.11 -10.40
N LEU A 144 -8.18 2.42 -9.53
CA LEU A 144 -7.10 3.02 -8.75
C LEU A 144 -5.90 3.33 -9.65
N VAL A 145 -5.27 4.48 -9.42
CA VAL A 145 -4.12 4.93 -10.18
C VAL A 145 -2.84 4.48 -9.49
N ALA A 146 -1.98 3.76 -10.20
CA ALA A 146 -0.72 3.25 -9.65
C ALA A 146 0.50 4.15 -9.94
N ARG A 147 0.39 5.07 -10.92
CA ARG A 147 1.50 5.88 -11.43
C ARG A 147 1.10 7.34 -11.56
N CYS A 148 2.01 8.23 -11.21
CA CYS A 148 1.83 9.66 -11.41
C CYS A 148 1.85 9.99 -12.91
N PRO A 149 0.89 10.74 -13.46
CA PRO A 149 0.91 11.12 -14.88
C PRO A 149 2.02 12.12 -15.22
N SER A 150 2.46 12.94 -14.26
CA SER A 150 3.55 13.91 -14.46
C SER A 150 4.92 13.23 -14.49
N CYS A 151 5.31 12.54 -13.41
CA CYS A 151 6.65 11.94 -13.32
C CYS A 151 6.73 10.50 -13.86
N ARG A 152 5.59 9.87 -14.20
CA ARG A 152 5.45 8.51 -14.75
C ARG A 152 6.00 7.37 -13.87
N ARG A 153 6.31 7.67 -12.61
CA ARG A 153 6.80 6.70 -11.62
C ARG A 153 5.65 6.14 -10.78
N PRO A 154 5.76 4.89 -10.28
CA PRO A 154 4.80 4.36 -9.31
C PRO A 154 4.79 5.20 -8.02
N PHE A 155 3.66 5.25 -7.32
CA PHE A 155 3.58 5.95 -6.04
C PHE A 155 4.28 5.16 -4.93
N ARG A 156 4.98 5.85 -4.02
CA ARG A 156 5.65 5.27 -2.85
C ARG A 156 6.61 4.09 -3.16
N ASP A 157 7.19 4.05 -4.36
CA ASP A 157 8.19 3.05 -4.78
C ASP A 157 9.61 3.41 -4.30
N GLN A 158 9.72 3.97 -3.10
CA GLN A 158 11.01 4.42 -2.55
C GLN A 158 11.66 3.28 -1.77
N ARG A 159 12.79 2.77 -2.25
CA ARG A 159 13.52 1.66 -1.61
C ARG A 159 14.27 2.04 -0.35
N HIS A 160 14.53 3.33 -0.13
CA HIS A 160 15.43 3.82 0.91
C HIS A 160 14.71 4.51 2.08
N SER A 161 13.40 4.77 1.98
CA SER A 161 12.58 5.37 3.03
C SER A 161 11.13 4.90 2.90
N HIS A 162 10.48 4.61 4.04
CA HIS A 162 9.06 4.27 4.07
C HIS A 162 8.18 5.52 3.88
N LEU A 163 8.61 6.64 4.45
CA LEU A 163 7.86 7.89 4.45
C LEU A 163 8.36 8.82 3.34
N ARG A 164 7.43 9.56 2.74
CA ARG A 164 7.69 10.59 1.73
C ARG A 164 8.31 11.80 2.39
N ARG A 165 9.17 12.51 1.65
CA ARG A 165 9.77 13.77 2.11
C ARG A 165 8.78 14.96 2.13
N VAL A 166 7.68 14.84 1.41
CA VAL A 166 6.65 15.88 1.30
C VAL A 166 5.62 15.83 2.44
N GLY A 167 5.81 14.95 3.44
CA GLY A 167 4.89 14.80 4.56
C GLY A 167 3.51 14.29 4.12
N ALA A 168 2.48 14.80 4.79
CA ALA A 168 1.06 14.52 4.57
C ALA A 168 0.61 14.84 3.15
N ALA A 169 1.12 15.95 2.60
CA ALA A 169 0.57 16.61 1.42
C ALA A 169 0.11 15.66 0.29
N THR A 170 -1.06 15.97 -0.28
CA THR A 170 -1.66 15.33 -1.47
C THR A 170 -0.90 15.54 -2.78
N VAL A 171 0.43 15.65 -2.73
CA VAL A 171 1.31 15.72 -3.92
C VAL A 171 2.07 14.41 -4.11
N CYS A 172 2.48 14.15 -5.35
CA CYS A 172 3.17 12.91 -5.72
C CYS A 172 4.39 12.59 -4.84
N GLY A 173 5.28 13.56 -4.60
CA GLY A 173 6.42 13.38 -3.71
C GLY A 173 7.48 12.38 -4.18
N ASN A 174 7.43 11.96 -5.45
CA ASN A 174 8.44 11.08 -6.05
C ASN A 174 9.73 11.85 -6.39
N PRO A 175 10.92 11.27 -6.14
CA PRO A 175 12.18 11.95 -6.45
C PRO A 175 12.36 12.07 -7.97
N LEU A 176 12.78 13.24 -8.46
CA LEU A 176 12.96 13.50 -9.90
C LEU A 176 14.39 13.23 -10.41
N GLY A 177 15.29 12.73 -9.57
CA GLY A 177 16.67 12.37 -9.95
C GLY A 177 17.65 13.56 -10.05
N ALA A 178 17.17 14.80 -9.90
CA ALA A 178 18.00 16.00 -9.82
C ALA A 178 18.34 16.34 -8.36
N GLY A 179 18.94 15.36 -7.66
CA GLY A 179 19.29 15.45 -6.23
C GLY A 179 18.18 15.01 -5.27
N PRO A 180 18.46 14.97 -3.96
CA PRO A 180 17.55 14.48 -2.93
C PRO A 180 16.39 15.45 -2.62
N THR A 181 16.47 16.69 -3.10
CA THR A 181 15.52 17.77 -2.80
C THR A 181 14.41 17.93 -3.83
N LYS A 182 14.67 17.62 -5.12
CA LYS A 182 13.65 17.79 -6.17
C LYS A 182 12.66 16.63 -6.16
N GLN A 183 11.48 16.90 -5.59
CA GLN A 183 10.32 16.00 -5.57
C GLN A 183 9.28 16.44 -6.61
N CYS A 184 8.54 15.48 -7.14
CA CYS A 184 7.40 15.75 -8.00
C CYS A 184 6.27 16.42 -7.20
N GLN A 185 5.86 17.61 -7.62
CA GLN A 185 4.81 18.41 -6.97
C GLN A 185 3.44 18.27 -7.65
N HIS A 186 3.25 17.21 -8.46
CA HIS A 186 1.97 16.98 -9.12
C HIS A 186 0.87 16.69 -8.08
N ASN A 187 -0.20 17.48 -8.11
CA ASN A 187 -1.35 17.33 -7.21
C ASN A 187 -2.11 16.04 -7.55
N LEU A 188 -2.17 15.12 -6.58
CA LEU A 188 -2.77 13.81 -6.74
C LEU A 188 -4.30 13.86 -6.84
N THR A 189 -4.95 14.86 -6.23
CA THR A 189 -6.41 15.00 -6.25
C THR A 189 -6.95 15.42 -7.62
N THR A 190 -6.09 15.97 -8.47
CA THR A 190 -6.44 16.41 -9.83
C THR A 190 -6.32 15.31 -10.90
N ILE A 191 -5.85 14.12 -10.51
CA ILE A 191 -5.66 13.02 -11.45
C ILE A 191 -7.03 12.48 -11.88
N LEU A 192 -7.27 12.44 -13.19
CA LEU A 192 -8.47 11.85 -13.76
C LEU A 192 -8.46 10.33 -13.58
N THR A 193 -9.59 9.77 -13.15
CA THR A 193 -9.78 8.33 -13.02
C THR A 193 -10.74 7.79 -14.07
N THR A 194 -10.56 6.53 -14.42
CA THR A 194 -11.53 5.79 -15.23
C THR A 194 -12.57 5.18 -14.31
N PRO A 195 -13.88 5.36 -14.57
CA PRO A 195 -14.92 4.68 -13.81
C PRO A 195 -14.74 3.16 -13.91
N ALA A 196 -14.94 2.45 -12.81
CA ALA A 196 -14.99 0.99 -12.75
C ALA A 196 -16.33 0.51 -13.35
N GLN A 197 -16.55 0.76 -14.64
CA GLN A 197 -17.74 0.22 -15.29
C GLN A 197 -17.60 -1.30 -15.37
N GLY A 198 -18.54 -2.00 -14.74
CA GLY A 198 -18.85 -3.36 -15.11
C GLY A 198 -19.40 -3.34 -16.54
N ARG A 199 -18.53 -3.42 -17.55
CA ARG A 199 -18.97 -3.89 -18.86
C ARG A 199 -19.36 -5.35 -18.69
N SER A 200 -20.61 -5.59 -18.30
CA SER A 200 -21.33 -6.75 -18.78
C SER A 200 -21.28 -6.66 -20.30
N ARG A 201 -20.28 -7.30 -20.90
CA ARG A 201 -20.39 -7.69 -22.31
C ARG A 201 -21.72 -8.44 -22.38
N PRO A 202 -22.66 -8.09 -23.27
CA PRO A 202 -23.77 -8.98 -23.53
C PRO A 202 -23.15 -10.34 -23.81
N SER A 203 -23.56 -11.34 -23.02
CA SER A 203 -23.12 -12.72 -23.16
C SER A 203 -23.34 -13.09 -24.61
N GLU A 204 -22.26 -13.10 -25.40
CA GLU A 204 -22.27 -13.65 -26.73
C GLU A 204 -22.48 -15.14 -26.49
N THR A 205 -23.75 -15.55 -26.53
CA THR A 205 -24.18 -16.95 -26.47
C THR A 205 -23.46 -17.64 -27.61
N ARG A 206 -22.29 -18.20 -27.27
CA ARG A 206 -21.51 -19.08 -28.12
C ARG A 206 -22.45 -20.26 -28.34
N ARG A 207 -23.19 -20.23 -29.45
CA ARG A 207 -23.99 -21.38 -29.90
C ARG A 207 -23.01 -22.52 -30.08
N TYR A 208 -22.91 -23.38 -29.07
CA TYR A 208 -22.21 -24.65 -29.21
C TYR A 208 -22.96 -25.44 -30.27
N ARG A 209 -22.27 -25.68 -31.39
CA ARG A 209 -22.73 -26.63 -32.40
C ARG A 209 -22.80 -28.00 -31.72
N PRO A 210 -23.94 -28.69 -31.68
CA PRO A 210 -23.99 -30.02 -31.06
C PRO A 210 -23.06 -30.96 -31.83
N CYS A 211 -22.18 -31.64 -31.09
CA CYS A 211 -21.33 -32.70 -31.63
C CYS A 211 -22.24 -33.77 -32.25
N ARG A 212 -22.15 -33.96 -33.57
CA ARG A 212 -22.74 -35.13 -34.22
C ARG A 212 -21.98 -36.36 -33.73
N THR A 213 -22.69 -37.21 -33.00
CA THR A 213 -22.28 -38.58 -32.69
C THR A 213 -21.96 -39.33 -33.98
N GLY A 214 -20.69 -39.70 -34.19
CA GLY A 214 -20.25 -40.48 -35.34
C GLY A 214 -18.75 -40.71 -35.29
N GLY A 215 -18.34 -41.93 -34.93
CA GLY A 215 -17.00 -42.29 -34.47
C GLY A 215 -15.83 -41.97 -35.40
N CYS A 216 -14.71 -41.62 -34.77
CA CYS A 216 -13.40 -41.57 -35.42
C CYS A 216 -12.95 -42.98 -35.82
N ARG A 217 -12.69 -43.21 -37.11
CA ARG A 217 -11.84 -44.31 -37.58
C ARG A 217 -10.49 -43.74 -38.05
N PRO A 218 -9.36 -44.36 -37.68
CA PRO A 218 -8.04 -43.95 -38.17
C PRO A 218 -7.87 -44.36 -39.63
N ARG A 219 -7.36 -43.45 -40.46
CA ARG A 219 -7.06 -43.66 -41.88
C ARG A 219 -5.59 -44.06 -41.99
N THR A 220 -5.32 -45.34 -42.27
CA THR A 220 -3.99 -45.85 -42.64
C THR A 220 -3.65 -45.41 -44.07
N GLY A 221 -2.58 -44.64 -44.25
CA GLY A 221 -2.03 -44.28 -45.55
C GLY A 221 -0.92 -45.24 -45.96
N ARG A 222 -1.02 -45.76 -47.20
CA ARG A 222 0.12 -46.21 -48.01
C ARG A 222 0.83 -45.00 -48.59
#